data_AF-A0AAD7UK16-F1
#
_entry.id   AF-A0AAD7UK16-F1
#
_cell.length_a   1.000
_cell.length_b   1.000
_cell.length_c   1.000
_cell.angle_alpha   90.00
_cell.angle_beta   90.00
_cell.angle_gamma   90.00
#
_symmetry.space_group_name_H-M   'P 1'
#
loop_
_entity.id
_entity.type
_entity.pdbx_description
1 polymer ?
#
loop_
_entity_poly.entity_id
_entity_poly.type
_entity_poly.pdbx_seq_one_letter_code
_entity_poly.pdbx_strand_id
1 'polypeptide(L)'
;MGSYGAVAAVPYHAWYGFLNRRFGLWTKTALEVGVAVPLFEIPALTTWTGVFGRNQTLKEAIAQLRKDYSTALAFGTLVWGPASLFTFSFVPPRFHLLTFYSIGAVWDWGISNIIH
;
A
#
# COMPACT_ATOMS: atom_id res chain seq x y z
N MET A 1 -6.65 12.30 13.89
CA MET A 1 -5.99 11.14 13.27
C MET A 1 -5.46 11.59 11.92
N GLY A 2 -4.15 11.81 11.79
CA GLY A 2 -3.55 12.18 10.50
C GLY A 2 -3.62 10.97 9.58
N SER A 3 -4.19 11.12 8.38
CA SER A 3 -4.44 9.97 7.51
C SER A 3 -3.12 9.32 7.09
N TYR A 4 -3.13 7.98 7.10
CA TYR A 4 -2.14 7.08 6.47
C TYR A 4 -1.55 7.64 5.16
N GLY A 5 -2.38 8.33 4.36
CA GLY A 5 -1.97 8.88 3.08
C GLY A 5 -1.12 10.15 3.09
N ALA A 6 -1.08 10.94 4.17
CA ALA A 6 -0.38 12.23 4.13
C ALA A 6 1.15 12.09 4.11
N VAL A 7 1.71 11.11 4.84
CA VAL A 7 3.17 10.93 4.97
C VAL A 7 3.76 10.12 3.81
N ALA A 8 3.00 9.15 3.30
CA ALA A 8 3.41 8.34 2.15
C ALA A 8 3.20 9.04 0.79
N ALA A 9 2.42 10.12 0.73
CA ALA A 9 2.05 10.78 -0.54
C ALA A 9 3.25 11.31 -1.33
N VAL A 10 4.26 11.83 -0.63
CA VAL A 10 5.44 12.39 -1.28
C VAL A 10 6.30 11.29 -1.93
N PRO A 11 6.67 10.20 -1.22
CA PRO A 11 7.29 9.02 -1.84
C PRO A 11 6.49 8.46 -3.02
N TYR A 12 5.18 8.28 -2.87
CA TYR A 12 4.33 7.72 -3.93
C TYR A 12 4.18 8.64 -5.14
N HIS A 13 4.16 9.95 -4.95
CA HIS A 13 4.15 10.89 -6.06
C HIS A 13 5.42 10.79 -6.91
N ALA A 14 6.59 10.75 -6.27
CA ALA A 14 7.87 10.54 -6.95
C ALA A 14 7.93 9.17 -7.63
N TRP A 15 7.43 8.12 -6.96
CA TRP A 15 7.38 6.76 -7.45
C TRP A 15 6.54 6.63 -8.72
N TYR A 16 5.30 7.12 -8.73
CA TYR A 16 4.46 7.10 -9.92
C TYR A 16 4.99 8.00 -11.05
N GLY A 17 5.62 9.12 -10.71
CA GLY A 17 6.35 9.92 -11.70
C GLY A 17 7.47 9.13 -12.37
N PHE A 18 8.26 8.38 -11.60
CA PHE A 18 9.33 7.52 -12.09
C PHE A 18 8.78 6.37 -12.96
N LEU A 19 7.78 5.63 -12.46
CA LEU A 19 7.17 4.51 -13.17
C LEU A 19 6.58 4.95 -14.52
N ASN A 20 5.84 6.06 -14.53
CA ASN A 20 5.21 6.56 -15.75
C ASN A 20 6.20 7.04 -16.82
N ARG A 21 7.41 7.46 -16.43
CA ARG A 21 8.43 7.93 -17.37
C ARG A 21 9.31 6.81 -17.94
N ARG A 22 9.43 5.68 -17.25
CA ARG A 22 10.48 4.68 -17.56
C ARG A 22 9.98 3.33 -18.02
N PHE A 23 8.72 2.98 -17.74
CA PHE A 23 8.26 1.60 -17.89
C PHE A 23 6.92 1.46 -18.62
N GLY A 24 6.67 0.29 -19.20
CA GLY A 24 5.38 -0.11 -19.74
C GLY A 24 4.46 -0.69 -18.66
N LEU A 25 3.16 -0.85 -18.99
CA LEU A 25 2.10 -1.24 -18.05
C LEU A 25 2.49 -2.42 -17.13
N TRP A 26 2.88 -3.55 -17.71
CA TRP A 26 3.20 -4.77 -16.96
C TRP A 26 4.36 -4.58 -15.99
N THR A 27 5.40 -3.84 -16.41
CA THR A 27 6.55 -3.54 -15.56
C THR A 27 6.18 -2.59 -14.42
N LYS A 28 5.31 -1.60 -14.67
CA LYS A 28 4.81 -0.73 -13.59
C LYS A 28 4.04 -1.52 -12.54
N THR A 29 3.11 -2.38 -12.97
CA THR A 29 2.32 -3.23 -12.07
C THR A 29 3.21 -4.20 -11.30
N ALA A 30 4.20 -4.81 -11.95
CA ALA A 30 5.15 -5.71 -11.29
C ALA A 30 6.02 -4.99 -10.25
N LEU A 31 6.47 -3.76 -10.54
CA LEU A 31 7.24 -2.96 -9.60
C LEU A 31 6.37 -2.46 -8.43
N GLU A 32 5.11 -2.13 -8.68
CA GLU A 32 4.18 -1.74 -7.61
C GLU A 32 3.98 -2.89 -6.63
N VAL A 33 3.64 -4.08 -7.13
CA VAL A 33 3.38 -5.26 -6.30
C VAL A 33 4.67 -5.84 -5.70
N GLY A 34 5.76 -5.85 -6.47
CA GLY A 34 7.00 -6.51 -6.09
C GLY A 34 7.96 -5.65 -5.27
N VAL A 35 7.77 -4.32 -5.27
CA VAL A 35 8.65 -3.39 -4.57
C VAL A 35 7.85 -2.46 -3.65
N ALA A 36 6.85 -1.76 -4.19
CA ALA A 36 6.16 -0.73 -3.40
C ALA A 36 5.31 -1.33 -2.27
N VAL A 37 4.52 -2.36 -2.58
CA VAL A 37 3.70 -3.07 -1.59
C VAL A 37 4.54 -3.66 -0.44
N PRO A 38 5.61 -4.46 -0.69
CA PRO A 38 6.39 -5.04 0.39
C PRO A 38 7.21 -4.03 1.21
N LEU A 39 7.73 -2.97 0.57
CA LEU A 39 8.63 -2.04 1.24
C LEU A 39 7.94 -0.83 1.88
N PHE A 40 6.79 -0.42 1.35
CA PHE A 40 6.07 0.75 1.84
C PHE A 40 4.71 0.37 2.43
N GLU A 41 3.82 -0.30 1.68
CA GLU A 41 2.46 -0.58 2.17
C GLU A 41 2.44 -1.50 3.39
N ILE A 42 3.11 -2.65 3.34
CA ILE A 42 3.04 -3.65 4.42
C ILE A 42 3.62 -3.08 5.73
N PRO A 43 4.82 -2.49 5.76
CA PRO A 43 5.35 -1.86 6.97
C PRO A 43 4.48 -0.70 7.48
N ALA A 44 3.91 0.10 6.57
CA ALA A 44 3.02 1.20 6.94
C ALA A 44 1.72 0.68 7.58
N LEU A 45 1.11 -0.36 7.00
CA LEU A 45 -0.08 -1.02 7.56
C LEU A 45 0.20 -1.62 8.93
N THR A 46 1.33 -2.29 9.14
CA THR A 46 1.69 -2.84 10.46
C THR A 46 1.99 -1.75 11.48
N THR A 47 2.63 -0.66 11.08
CA THR A 47 2.83 0.50 11.96
C THR A 47 1.48 1.10 12.35
N TRP A 48 0.56 1.26 11.40
CA TRP A 48 -0.76 1.82 11.64
C TRP A 48 -1.64 0.95 12.53
N THR A 49 -1.82 -0.32 12.16
CA THR A 49 -2.71 -1.24 12.88
C THR A 49 -2.11 -1.75 14.20
N GLY A 50 -0.79 -1.95 14.24
CA GLY A 50 -0.08 -2.45 15.43
C GLY A 50 0.29 -1.34 16.40
N VAL A 51 1.18 -0.43 15.99
CA VAL A 51 1.73 0.60 16.88
C VAL A 51 0.66 1.63 17.25
N PHE A 52 -0.06 2.18 16.26
CA PHE A 52 -1.07 3.21 16.54
C PHE A 52 -2.44 2.64 16.91
N GLY A 53 -2.84 1.51 16.30
CA GLY A 53 -4.16 0.91 16.54
C GLY A 53 -4.25 0.05 17.81
N ARG A 54 -3.19 -0.71 18.10
CA ARG A 54 -3.15 -1.67 19.23
C ARG A 54 -2.17 -1.29 20.34
N ASN A 55 -1.58 -0.09 20.26
CA ASN A 55 -0.55 0.39 21.19
C ASN A 55 0.63 -0.58 21.38
N GLN A 56 0.97 -1.34 20.33
CA GLN A 56 2.11 -2.24 20.37
C GLN A 56 3.41 -1.43 20.43
N THR A 57 4.39 -1.96 21.17
CA THR A 57 5.76 -1.49 21.04
C THR A 57 6.28 -1.77 19.63
N LEU A 58 7.26 -0.97 19.17
CA LEU A 58 7.89 -1.20 17.86
C LEU A 58 8.43 -2.63 17.72
N LYS A 59 8.94 -3.21 18.83
CA LYS A 59 9.46 -4.59 18.85
C LYS A 59 8.35 -5.62 18.63
N GLU A 60 7.19 -5.43 19.25
CA GLU A 60 6.02 -6.30 19.06
C GLU A 60 5.46 -6.19 17.64
N ALA A 61 5.35 -4.97 17.11
CA ALA A 61 4.89 -4.74 15.74
C ALA A 61 5.82 -5.39 14.71
N ILE A 62 7.14 -5.31 14.89
CA ILE A 62 8.12 -6.00 14.02
C ILE A 62 8.03 -7.52 14.17
N ALA A 63 7.85 -8.04 15.39
CA ALA A 63 7.71 -9.47 15.61
C ALA A 63 6.44 -10.02 14.95
N GLN A 64 5.33 -9.29 15.06
CA GLN A 64 4.09 -9.60 14.36
C GLN A 64 4.28 -9.51 12.85
N LEU A 65 4.89 -8.43 12.35
CA LEU A 65 5.16 -8.27 10.93
C LEU A 65 5.92 -9.47 10.38
N ARG A 66 6.98 -9.92 11.05
CA ARG A 66 7.77 -11.08 10.61
C ARG A 66 6.96 -12.37 10.55
N LYS A 67 6.04 -12.56 11.50
CA LYS A 67 5.15 -13.73 11.55
C LYS A 67 4.13 -13.70 10.42
N ASP A 68 3.53 -12.55 10.18
CA ASP A 68 2.40 -12.38 9.27
C ASP A 68 2.84 -11.90 7.87
N TYR A 69 4.14 -11.70 7.64
CA TYR A 69 4.68 -11.04 6.44
C TYR A 69 4.25 -11.75 5.15
N SER A 70 4.35 -13.07 5.11
CA SER A 70 3.99 -13.86 3.93
C SER A 70 2.50 -13.77 3.61
N THR A 71 1.65 -13.79 4.64
CA THR A 71 0.22 -13.60 4.51
C THR A 71 -0.10 -12.18 4.06
N ALA A 72 0.52 -11.17 4.66
CA ALA A 72 0.38 -9.77 4.27
C ALA A 72 0.84 -9.52 2.83
N LEU A 73 1.91 -10.19 2.38
CA LEU A 73 2.40 -10.09 1.01
C LEU A 73 1.44 -10.74 0.01
N ALA A 74 0.92 -11.93 0.33
CA ALA A 74 -0.06 -12.61 -0.52
C ALA A 74 -1.34 -11.76 -0.65
N PHE A 75 -1.85 -11.25 0.47
CA PHE A 75 -3.05 -10.43 0.49
C PHE A 75 -2.83 -9.07 -0.20
N GLY A 76 -1.70 -8.43 0.10
CA GLY A 76 -1.30 -7.18 -0.55
C GLY A 76 -1.18 -7.34 -2.06
N THR A 77 -0.63 -8.46 -2.54
CA THR A 77 -0.57 -8.76 -3.98
C THR A 77 -1.95 -8.93 -4.61
N LEU A 78 -2.87 -9.62 -3.91
CA LEU A 78 -4.24 -9.85 -4.40
C LEU A 78 -5.06 -8.56 -4.49
N VAL A 79 -4.85 -7.62 -3.56
CA VAL A 79 -5.55 -6.33 -3.56
C VAL A 79 -4.87 -5.34 -4.51
N TRP A 80 -3.57 -5.14 -4.34
CA TRP A 80 -2.84 -4.09 -5.04
C TRP A 80 -2.50 -4.47 -6.48
N GLY A 81 -2.39 -5.75 -6.84
CA GLY A 81 -2.14 -6.16 -8.22
C GLY A 81 -3.24 -5.70 -9.19
N PRO A 82 -4.51 -6.11 -8.99
CA PRO A 82 -5.62 -5.63 -9.79
C PRO A 82 -5.81 -4.11 -9.71
N ALA A 83 -5.65 -3.51 -8.52
CA ALA A 83 -5.75 -2.06 -8.34
C ALA A 83 -4.71 -1.29 -9.17
N SER A 84 -3.46 -1.77 -9.19
CA SER A 84 -2.36 -1.19 -9.96
C SER A 84 -2.59 -1.34 -11.45
N LEU A 85 -3.05 -2.52 -11.88
CA LEU A 85 -3.38 -2.77 -13.28
C LEU A 85 -4.50 -1.83 -13.76
N PHE A 86 -5.55 -1.68 -12.97
CA PHE A 86 -6.64 -0.74 -13.26
C PHE A 86 -6.12 0.70 -13.33
N THR A 87 -5.36 1.12 -12.33
CA THR A 87 -4.82 2.49 -12.22
C THR A 87 -3.93 2.83 -13.41
N PHE A 88 -2.97 1.97 -13.75
CA PHE A 88 -2.05 2.24 -14.86
C PHE A 88 -2.68 2.07 -16.25
N SER A 89 -3.76 1.32 -16.38
CA SER A 89 -4.44 1.09 -17.66
C SER A 89 -5.48 2.16 -17.99
N PHE A 90 -6.26 2.59 -17.00
CA PHE A 90 -7.47 3.39 -17.25
C PHE A 90 -7.44 4.78 -16.62
N VAL A 91 -6.61 5.00 -15.61
CA VAL A 91 -6.56 6.28 -14.90
C VAL A 91 -5.50 7.18 -15.53
N PRO A 92 -5.81 8.46 -15.81
CA PRO A 92 -4.79 9.43 -16.24
C PRO A 92 -3.69 9.60 -15.17
N PRO A 93 -2.40 9.75 -15.55
CA PRO A 93 -1.28 9.79 -14.59
C PRO A 93 -1.42 10.78 -13.43
N ARG A 94 -2.02 11.94 -13.68
CA ARG A 94 -2.28 12.97 -12.65
C ARG A 94 -3.22 12.52 -11.52
N PHE A 95 -4.00 11.46 -11.74
CA PHE A 95 -4.96 10.93 -10.77
C PHE A 95 -4.51 9.60 -10.14
N HIS A 96 -3.37 9.03 -10.52
CA HIS A 96 -2.89 7.74 -9.97
C HIS A 96 -2.79 7.76 -8.45
N LEU A 97 -2.21 8.83 -7.88
CA LEU A 97 -2.08 8.97 -6.43
C LEU A 97 -3.44 9.08 -5.73
N LEU A 98 -4.39 9.79 -6.33
CA LEU A 98 -5.75 9.92 -5.79
C LEU A 98 -6.47 8.56 -5.82
N THR A 99 -6.35 7.81 -6.91
CA THR A 99 -6.93 6.47 -7.04
C THR A 99 -6.31 5.52 -6.02
N PHE A 100 -4.99 5.54 -5.86
CA PHE A 100 -4.29 4.75 -4.86
C PHE A 100 -4.82 5.00 -3.45
N TYR A 101 -4.93 6.27 -3.03
CA TYR A 101 -5.48 6.59 -1.71
C TYR A 101 -6.95 6.28 -1.55
N SER A 102 -7.73 6.37 -2.63
CA SER A 102 -9.15 5.99 -2.60
C SER A 102 -9.31 4.49 -2.38
N ILE A 103 -8.51 3.67 -3.07
CA ILE A 103 -8.49 2.22 -2.89
C ILE A 103 -7.96 1.86 -1.49
N GLY A 104 -6.89 2.52 -1.05
CA GLY A 104 -6.34 2.36 0.30
C GLY A 104 -7.36 2.68 1.39
N ALA A 105 -8.12 3.77 1.26
CA ALA A 105 -9.16 4.11 2.22
C ALA A 105 -10.30 3.08 2.27
N VAL A 106 -10.72 2.53 1.12
CA VAL A 106 -11.71 1.45 1.06
C VAL A 106 -11.15 0.17 1.70
N TRP A 107 -9.88 -0.13 1.46
CA TRP A 107 -9.19 -1.26 2.06
C TRP A 107 -9.09 -1.12 3.59
N ASP A 108 -8.67 0.03 4.10
CA ASP A 108 -8.61 0.34 5.53
C ASP A 108 -9.98 0.23 6.19
N TRP A 109 -11.03 0.74 5.52
CA TRP A 109 -12.41 0.58 5.98
C TRP A 109 -12.81 -0.90 6.02
N GLY A 110 -12.52 -1.66 4.98
CA GLY A 110 -12.81 -3.10 4.92
C GLY A 110 -12.15 -3.89 6.05
N ILE A 111 -10.84 -3.70 6.26
CA ILE A 111 -10.09 -4.34 7.35
C ILE A 111 -10.70 -3.96 8.71
N SER A 112 -11.03 -2.68 8.91
CA SER A 112 -11.60 -2.21 10.17
C SER A 112 -12.91 -2.91 10.52
N ASN A 113 -13.74 -3.25 9.51
CA ASN A 113 -15.01 -3.97 9.73
C ASN A 113 -14.85 -5.49 9.90
N ILE A 114 -13.69 -6.07 9.56
CA ILE A 114 -13.41 -7.51 9.71
C ILE A 114 -12.70 -7.80 11.04
N ILE A 115 -11.98 -6.82 11.61
CA ILE A 115 -11.18 -6.97 12.84
C ILE A 115 -12.01 -6.66 14.12
N HIS A 116 -13.28 -6.28 13.99
CA HIS A 116 -14.25 -6.19 15.10
C HIS A 116 -15.07 -7.48 15.21
#